data_AF-A0A966D2N8-F1
#
_entry.id   AF-A0A966D2N8-F1
#
_cell.length_a   1.000
_cell.length_b   1.000
_cell.length_c   1.000
_cell.angle_alpha   90.00
_cell.angle_beta   90.00
_cell.angle_gamma   90.00
#
_symmetry.space_group_name_H-M   'P 1'
#
loop_
_entity.id
_entity.type
_entity.pdbx_description
1 polymer ?
#
loop_
_entity_poly.entity_id
_entity_poly.type
_entity_poly.pdbx_seq_one_letter_code
_entity_poly.pdbx_strand_id
1 'polypeptide(L)'
;MALKDGRCPNCGSLLALDPNAEKGHCLFCDAVFENKRAFEIAGDPAGYEFPNEPQPKYEGPSLNPKNSGNAAVATQPAAPKKKKATAKPVYIHKEPIKLPDIKLSPKVRKKVILFVLAAVILIAGISTPLIMTRNSMRASLKEAMPQIAPFAVDVEQATEIRRLTNTYLLIVAPGDISEEDLILLFRQYAEKRAEIRGLDLNDFDRVYRPVTVKVVTENGSYLMSEPEAMATLSSDQFIQTRP
;
A
#
# COMPACT_ATOMS: atom_id res chain seq x y z
N MET A 1 11.38 0.53 28.90
CA MET A 1 11.96 -0.83 29.11
C MET A 1 12.19 -1.43 27.74
N ALA A 2 13.36 -2.02 27.49
CA ALA A 2 13.64 -2.66 26.22
C ALA A 2 12.99 -4.05 26.20
N LEU A 3 12.09 -4.28 25.25
CA LEU A 3 11.54 -5.60 24.99
C LEU A 3 12.62 -6.44 24.30
N LYS A 4 12.61 -7.75 24.55
CA LYS A 4 13.50 -8.70 23.90
C LYS A 4 12.69 -9.60 22.97
N ASP A 5 13.24 -9.88 21.81
CA ASP A 5 12.63 -10.80 20.86
C ASP A 5 12.71 -12.24 21.38
N GLY A 6 11.57 -12.91 21.42
CA GLY A 6 11.42 -14.33 21.71
C GLY A 6 10.57 -14.99 20.63
N ARG A 7 10.62 -16.32 20.57
CA ARG A 7 9.86 -17.11 19.62
C ARG A 7 8.91 -18.05 20.37
N CYS A 8 7.64 -18.08 19.97
CA CYS A 8 6.63 -18.92 20.60
C CYS A 8 7.03 -20.40 20.49
N PRO A 9 7.11 -21.15 21.60
CA PRO A 9 7.44 -22.58 21.56
C PRO A 9 6.37 -23.45 20.89
N ASN A 10 5.13 -22.97 20.78
CA ASN A 10 4.06 -23.76 20.15
C ASN A 10 3.98 -23.55 18.63
N CYS A 11 3.94 -22.30 18.18
CA CYS A 11 3.66 -21.96 16.77
C CYS A 11 4.81 -21.26 16.03
N GLY A 12 5.93 -21.01 16.70
CA GLY A 12 7.09 -20.37 16.07
C GLY A 12 6.93 -18.88 15.74
N SER A 13 5.84 -18.23 16.14
CA SER A 13 5.65 -16.79 15.95
C SER A 13 6.69 -15.97 16.72
N LEU A 14 7.18 -14.90 16.10
CA LEU A 14 8.08 -13.94 16.74
C LEU A 14 7.29 -13.00 17.66
N LEU A 15 7.77 -12.81 18.88
CA LEU A 15 7.09 -12.07 19.94
C LEU A 15 8.05 -11.12 20.65
N ALA A 16 7.63 -9.89 20.90
CA ALA A 16 8.34 -8.96 21.77
C ALA A 16 7.91 -9.24 23.23
N LEU A 17 8.82 -9.71 24.07
CA LEU A 17 8.55 -10.14 25.44
C LEU A 17 9.31 -9.27 26.46
N ASP A 18 8.77 -9.15 27.68
CA ASP A 18 9.47 -8.49 28.78
C ASP A 18 10.49 -9.47 29.39
N PRO A 19 11.80 -9.16 29.37
CA PRO A 19 12.83 -10.05 29.93
C PRO A 19 12.71 -10.26 31.45
N ASN A 20 11.98 -9.39 32.15
CA ASN A 20 11.77 -9.50 33.60
C ASN A 20 10.50 -10.29 33.96
N ALA A 21 9.65 -10.61 32.99
CA ALA A 21 8.49 -11.45 33.21
C ALA A 21 8.87 -12.92 33.07
N GLU A 22 8.38 -13.77 34.00
CA GLU A 22 8.64 -15.21 33.97
C GLU A 22 7.89 -15.91 32.83
N LYS A 23 6.69 -15.43 32.51
CA LYS A 23 5.79 -16.01 31.51
C LYS A 23 5.42 -15.01 30.42
N GLY A 24 5.25 -15.54 29.22
CA GLY A 24 4.78 -14.84 28.03
C GLY A 24 3.51 -15.48 27.50
N HIS A 25 2.79 -14.74 26.68
CA HIS A 25 1.58 -15.18 26.03
C HIS A 25 1.66 -14.90 24.54
N CYS A 26 1.40 -15.91 23.72
CA CYS A 26 1.36 -15.77 22.26
C CYS A 26 -0.03 -15.25 21.86
N LEU A 27 -0.10 -14.09 21.22
CA LEU A 27 -1.38 -13.58 20.71
C LEU A 27 -1.93 -14.39 19.52
N PHE A 28 -1.11 -15.21 18.86
CA PHE A 28 -1.48 -15.93 17.64
C PHE A 28 -2.10 -17.29 17.89
N CYS A 29 -1.59 -18.02 18.90
CA CYS A 29 -2.07 -19.36 19.22
C CYS A 29 -2.51 -19.49 20.68
N ASP A 30 -2.62 -18.38 21.42
CA ASP A 30 -2.97 -18.30 22.85
C ASP A 30 -2.09 -19.15 23.81
N ALA A 31 -0.93 -19.63 23.34
CA ALA A 31 0.01 -20.38 24.17
C ALA A 31 0.57 -19.50 25.29
N VAL A 32 0.51 -20.01 26.53
CA VAL A 32 1.25 -19.47 27.68
C VAL A 32 2.51 -20.28 27.87
N PHE A 33 3.66 -19.61 27.91
CA PHE A 33 4.97 -20.27 27.98
C PHE A 33 5.94 -19.47 28.86
N GLU A 34 7.08 -20.06 29.16
CA GLU A 34 8.16 -19.38 29.89
C GLU A 34 8.99 -18.51 28.95
N ASN A 35 9.24 -17.25 29.33
CA ASN A 35 9.98 -16.31 28.49
C ASN A 35 11.42 -16.78 28.21
N LYS A 36 12.05 -17.45 29.19
CA LYS A 36 13.38 -18.05 29.01
C LYS A 36 13.42 -18.99 27.81
N ARG A 37 12.44 -19.90 27.72
CA ARG A 37 12.34 -20.85 26.62
C ARG A 37 12.10 -20.17 25.28
N ALA A 38 11.29 -19.12 25.26
CA ALA A 38 11.06 -18.35 24.05
C ALA A 38 12.31 -17.60 23.57
N PHE A 39 13.16 -17.11 24.48
CA PHE A 39 14.43 -16.48 24.13
C PHE A 39 15.47 -17.48 23.62
N GLU A 40 15.50 -18.69 24.17
CA GLU A 40 16.38 -19.78 23.69
C GLU A 40 16.05 -20.17 22.24
N ILE A 41 14.76 -20.39 21.95
CA ILE A 41 14.30 -20.77 20.60
C ILE A 41 14.50 -19.63 19.59
N ALA A 42 14.47 -18.37 20.04
CA ALA A 42 14.78 -17.24 19.16
C ALA A 42 16.26 -17.18 18.78
N GLY A 43 17.17 -17.67 19.63
CA GLY A 43 18.61 -17.71 19.37
C GLY A 43 19.03 -18.83 18.42
N ASP A 44 18.33 -19.97 18.45
CA ASP A 44 18.54 -21.09 17.53
C ASP A 44 17.20 -21.75 17.13
N PRO A 45 16.51 -21.21 16.11
CA PRO A 45 15.20 -21.71 15.68
C PRO A 45 15.30 -22.94 14.77
N ALA A 46 16.47 -23.25 14.21
CA ALA A 46 16.62 -24.31 13.21
C ALA A 46 16.59 -25.73 13.81
N GLY A 47 16.89 -25.86 15.11
CA GLY A 47 16.91 -27.13 15.84
C GLY A 47 15.65 -27.43 16.66
N TYR A 48 14.59 -26.61 16.58
CA TYR A 48 13.40 -26.77 17.41
C TYR A 48 12.15 -27.07 16.57
N GLU A 49 11.49 -28.18 16.87
CA GLU A 49 10.24 -28.58 16.25
C GLU A 49 9.05 -27.94 16.99
N PHE A 50 8.19 -27.26 16.22
CA PHE A 50 7.03 -26.55 16.75
C PHE A 50 5.79 -27.46 16.75
N PRO A 51 5.22 -27.82 17.90
CA PRO A 51 4.10 -28.76 17.99
C PRO A 51 2.82 -28.29 17.28
N ASN A 52 2.60 -26.97 17.19
CA ASN A 52 1.40 -26.36 16.58
C ASN A 52 0.07 -26.91 17.12
N GLU A 53 0.03 -27.30 18.40
CA GLU A 53 -1.17 -27.86 19.01
C GLU A 53 -2.18 -26.74 19.37
N PRO A 54 -3.50 -26.95 19.18
CA PRO A 54 -4.52 -26.01 19.61
C PRO A 54 -4.43 -25.75 21.12
N GLN A 55 -4.25 -24.49 21.51
CA GLN A 55 -4.20 -24.12 22.92
C GLN A 55 -5.56 -23.65 23.43
N PRO A 56 -5.90 -23.93 24.69
CA PRO A 56 -7.08 -23.36 25.31
C PRO A 56 -6.92 -21.84 25.45
N LYS A 57 -8.03 -21.13 25.33
CA LYS A 57 -8.05 -19.67 25.50
C LYS A 57 -7.57 -19.30 26.90
N TYR A 58 -6.59 -18.40 26.99
CA TYR A 58 -6.05 -17.96 28.26
C TYR A 58 -7.00 -16.97 28.98
N GLU A 59 -7.45 -17.32 30.18
CA GLU A 59 -8.36 -16.49 31.01
C GLU A 59 -7.66 -15.79 32.19
N GLY A 60 -6.32 -15.86 32.26
CA GLY A 60 -5.54 -15.28 33.34
C GLY A 60 -5.23 -13.78 33.20
N PRO A 61 -4.48 -13.19 34.14
CA PRO A 61 -4.05 -11.80 34.05
C PRO A 61 -3.18 -11.57 32.80
N SER A 62 -3.32 -10.43 32.14
CA SER A 62 -2.56 -10.10 30.93
C SER A 62 -1.05 -10.27 31.13
N LEU A 63 -0.45 -11.19 30.37
CA LEU A 63 1.00 -11.42 30.30
C LEU A 63 1.67 -10.66 29.15
N ASN A 64 0.89 -9.86 28.40
CA ASN A 64 1.43 -9.00 27.36
C ASN A 64 2.23 -7.84 27.98
N PRO A 65 3.40 -7.49 27.40
CA PRO A 65 4.17 -6.36 27.88
C PRO A 65 3.35 -5.07 27.78
N LYS A 66 3.36 -4.25 28.84
CA LYS A 66 2.50 -3.06 29.00
C LYS A 66 2.70 -1.96 27.94
N ASN A 67 3.63 -2.13 27.01
CA ASN A 67 3.94 -1.20 25.93
C ASN A 67 3.80 -1.81 24.51
N SER A 68 3.20 -2.99 24.33
CA SER A 68 3.02 -3.57 22.98
C SER A 68 1.83 -3.00 22.20
N GLY A 69 1.26 -1.87 22.63
CA GLY A 69 0.13 -1.22 21.94
C GLY A 69 0.30 0.29 21.83
N ASN A 70 0.44 0.76 20.59
CA ASN A 70 0.08 2.10 20.12
C ASN A 70 0.80 3.30 20.75
N ALA A 71 1.99 3.62 20.24
CA ALA A 71 2.47 5.00 20.26
C ALA A 71 1.74 5.84 19.19
N ALA A 72 0.48 6.20 19.46
CA ALA A 72 -0.20 7.41 18.97
C ALA A 72 -1.67 7.44 19.44
N VAL A 73 -1.91 7.60 20.74
CA VAL A 73 -3.17 8.17 21.21
C VAL A 73 -2.84 9.19 22.29
N ALA A 74 -3.27 10.42 22.05
CA ALA A 74 -3.06 11.59 22.89
C ALA A 74 -3.41 11.32 24.35
N THR A 75 -2.57 11.81 25.25
CA THR A 75 -2.73 11.84 26.70
C THR A 75 -4.02 12.59 27.08
N GLN A 76 -5.03 11.86 27.57
CA GLN A 76 -6.07 12.46 28.40
C GLN A 76 -5.57 12.62 29.85
N PRO A 77 -5.90 13.73 30.55
CA PRO A 77 -5.44 13.95 31.92
C PRO A 77 -6.03 12.94 32.91
N ALA A 78 -5.20 12.49 33.85
CA ALA A 78 -5.53 11.47 34.83
C ALA A 78 -6.65 11.90 35.79
N ALA A 79 -7.71 11.09 35.88
CA ALA A 79 -8.71 11.19 36.95
C ALA A 79 -8.19 10.53 38.25
N PRO A 80 -8.60 11.02 39.45
CA PRO A 80 -7.97 10.67 40.71
C PRO A 80 -8.33 9.26 41.21
N LYS A 81 -7.32 8.60 41.80
CA LYS A 81 -7.32 7.23 42.33
C LYS A 81 -8.46 6.99 43.32
N LYS A 82 -9.30 5.95 43.08
CA LYS A 82 -10.21 5.38 44.09
C LYS A 82 -9.65 4.09 44.71
N LYS A 83 -10.04 3.92 45.97
CA LYS A 83 -9.50 3.07 47.04
C LYS A 83 -9.76 1.55 46.85
N LYS A 84 -9.06 0.81 47.72
CA LYS A 84 -8.93 -0.66 47.92
C LYS A 84 -10.16 -1.52 47.62
N ALA A 85 -9.82 -2.73 47.17
CA ALA A 85 -10.66 -3.83 46.71
C ALA A 85 -11.72 -4.31 47.72
N THR A 86 -12.95 -4.46 47.23
CA THR A 86 -14.00 -5.30 47.78
C THR A 86 -14.25 -6.48 46.83
N ALA A 87 -14.68 -7.61 47.42
CA ALA A 87 -14.80 -8.94 46.81
C ALA A 87 -15.37 -8.95 45.38
N LYS A 88 -14.82 -9.83 44.54
CA LYS A 88 -15.21 -10.02 43.13
C LYS A 88 -16.74 -10.24 43.05
N PRO A 89 -17.52 -9.35 42.39
CA PRO A 89 -18.92 -9.61 42.18
C PRO A 89 -19.07 -10.74 41.17
N VAL A 90 -19.91 -11.73 41.51
CA VAL A 90 -20.38 -12.77 40.58
C VAL A 90 -20.90 -12.07 39.33
N TYR A 91 -20.35 -12.43 38.18
CA TYR A 91 -20.74 -11.88 36.89
C TYR A 91 -22.16 -12.34 36.55
N ILE A 92 -23.14 -11.49 36.83
CA ILE A 92 -24.49 -11.63 36.29
C ILE A 92 -24.40 -11.18 34.84
N HIS A 93 -24.60 -12.11 33.90
CA HIS A 93 -24.78 -11.77 32.48
C HIS A 93 -25.90 -10.72 32.39
N LYS A 94 -25.53 -9.47 32.12
CA LYS A 94 -26.50 -8.48 31.67
C LYS A 94 -27.03 -9.00 30.35
N GLU A 95 -28.35 -9.19 30.26
CA GLU A 95 -29.02 -9.54 29.00
C GLU A 95 -28.46 -8.65 27.88
N PRO A 96 -28.26 -9.22 26.67
CA PRO A 96 -27.71 -8.46 25.56
C PRO A 96 -28.54 -7.18 25.41
N ILE A 97 -27.87 -6.03 25.47
CA ILE A 97 -28.51 -4.73 25.28
C ILE A 97 -29.18 -4.82 23.91
N LYS A 98 -30.51 -5.00 23.90
CA LYS A 98 -31.30 -4.99 22.68
C LYS A 98 -31.18 -3.59 22.13
N LEU A 99 -30.29 -3.42 21.14
CA LEU A 99 -30.19 -2.19 20.38
C LEU A 99 -31.61 -1.87 19.89
N PRO A 100 -32.14 -0.67 20.17
CA PRO A 100 -33.47 -0.32 19.70
C PRO A 100 -33.49 -0.47 18.18
N ASP A 101 -34.55 -1.06 17.67
CA ASP A 101 -34.73 -1.31 16.24
C ASP A 101 -34.93 0.07 15.57
N ILE A 102 -33.85 0.68 15.08
CA ILE A 102 -33.86 2.03 14.48
C ILE A 102 -34.56 1.94 13.12
N LYS A 103 -35.89 1.96 13.15
CA LYS A 103 -36.72 2.09 11.95
C LYS A 103 -36.70 3.55 11.50
N LEU A 104 -35.83 3.85 10.54
CA LEU A 104 -35.81 5.14 9.85
C LEU A 104 -37.21 5.45 9.30
N SER A 105 -37.76 6.60 9.67
CA SER A 105 -39.07 6.99 9.16
C SER A 105 -39.06 7.07 7.62
N PRO A 106 -40.17 6.75 6.94
CA PRO A 106 -40.23 6.75 5.47
C PRO A 106 -39.77 8.09 4.84
N LYS A 107 -40.01 9.21 5.54
CA LYS A 107 -39.58 10.55 5.13
C LYS A 107 -38.05 10.71 5.19
N VAL A 108 -37.42 10.24 6.27
CA VAL A 108 -35.96 10.28 6.42
C VAL A 108 -35.30 9.35 5.42
N ARG A 109 -35.85 8.14 5.21
CA ARG A 109 -35.35 7.20 4.20
C ARG A 109 -35.36 7.80 2.79
N LYS A 110 -36.45 8.47 2.38
CA LYS A 110 -36.51 9.16 1.08
C LYS A 110 -35.46 10.27 0.96
N LYS A 111 -35.25 11.07 2.01
CA LYS A 111 -34.22 12.11 2.03
C LYS A 111 -32.80 11.54 1.91
N VAL A 112 -32.51 10.46 2.62
CA VAL A 112 -31.22 9.77 2.54
C VAL A 112 -31.00 9.20 1.15
N ILE A 113 -32.00 8.53 0.56
CA ILE A 113 -31.89 8.01 -0.82
C ILE A 113 -31.64 9.15 -1.81
N LEU A 114 -32.39 10.25 -1.71
CA LEU A 114 -32.22 11.40 -2.60
C LEU A 114 -30.82 12.03 -2.45
N PHE A 115 -30.33 12.15 -1.22
CA PHE A 115 -28.98 12.67 -0.95
C PHE A 115 -27.90 11.76 -1.54
N VAL A 116 -28.00 10.45 -1.33
CA VAL A 116 -27.06 9.47 -1.90
C VAL A 116 -27.09 9.52 -3.43
N LEU A 117 -28.30 9.58 -4.02
CA LEU A 117 -28.45 9.69 -5.47
C LEU A 117 -27.81 10.97 -6.02
N ALA A 118 -28.06 12.11 -5.36
CA ALA A 118 -27.45 13.39 -5.73
C ALA A 118 -25.92 13.35 -5.63
N ALA A 119 -25.37 12.73 -4.58
CA ALA A 119 -23.93 12.54 -4.42
C ALA A 119 -23.35 11.66 -5.54
N VAL A 120 -24.01 10.55 -5.89
CA VAL A 120 -23.59 9.66 -6.98
C VAL A 120 -23.60 10.40 -8.33
N ILE A 121 -24.66 11.16 -8.63
CA ILE A 121 -24.76 11.94 -9.86
C ILE A 121 -23.66 13.00 -9.93
N LEU A 122 -23.35 13.67 -8.81
CA LEU A 122 -22.28 14.66 -8.75
C LEU A 122 -20.90 14.03 -8.98
N ILE A 123 -20.63 12.88 -8.37
CA ILE A 123 -19.37 12.14 -8.58
C ILE A 123 -19.27 11.64 -10.03
N ALA A 124 -20.35 11.11 -10.59
CA ALA A 124 -20.39 10.67 -11.99
C ALA A 124 -20.15 11.86 -12.95
N GLY A 125 -20.80 12.99 -12.71
CA GLY A 125 -20.65 14.20 -13.51
C GLY A 125 -19.21 14.74 -13.56
N ILE A 126 -18.42 14.54 -12.50
CA ILE A 126 -17.00 14.93 -12.47
C ILE A 126 -16.10 13.82 -13.04
N SER A 127 -16.34 12.56 -12.67
CA SER A 127 -15.45 11.44 -13.03
C SER A 127 -15.56 11.02 -14.50
N THR A 128 -16.77 11.05 -15.09
CA THR A 128 -16.99 10.68 -16.49
C THR A 128 -16.16 11.52 -17.47
N PRO A 129 -16.21 12.88 -17.46
CA PRO A 129 -15.41 13.67 -18.40
C PRO A 129 -13.91 13.47 -18.20
N LEU A 130 -13.44 13.30 -16.96
CA LEU A 130 -12.04 12.97 -16.67
C LEU A 130 -11.62 11.63 -17.29
N ILE A 131 -12.44 10.59 -17.13
CA ILE A 131 -12.17 9.26 -17.69
C ILE A 131 -12.23 9.28 -19.22
N MET A 132 -13.23 9.93 -19.81
CA MET A 132 -13.37 10.05 -21.26
C MET A 132 -12.18 10.80 -21.87
N THR A 133 -11.80 11.93 -21.28
CA THR A 133 -10.63 12.71 -21.72
C THR A 133 -9.35 11.88 -21.60
N ARG A 134 -9.14 11.21 -20.47
CA ARG A 134 -8.00 10.29 -20.27
C ARG A 134 -7.94 9.22 -21.36
N ASN A 135 -9.07 8.54 -21.61
CA ASN A 135 -9.16 7.43 -22.56
C ASN A 135 -8.96 7.91 -24.00
N SER A 136 -9.56 9.03 -24.38
CA SER A 136 -9.37 9.65 -25.70
C SER A 136 -7.91 10.01 -25.92
N MET A 137 -7.29 10.73 -24.99
CA MET A 137 -5.87 11.08 -25.09
C MET A 137 -4.96 9.85 -25.15
N ARG A 138 -5.32 8.79 -24.41
CA ARG A 138 -4.58 7.53 -24.43
C ARG A 138 -4.70 6.82 -25.78
N ALA A 139 -5.88 6.82 -26.37
CA ALA A 139 -6.11 6.26 -27.70
C ALA A 139 -5.27 7.02 -28.74
N SER A 140 -5.25 8.36 -28.70
CA SER A 140 -4.40 9.18 -29.58
C SER A 140 -2.91 8.91 -29.40
N LEU A 141 -2.45 8.68 -28.16
CA LEU A 141 -1.05 8.30 -27.90
C LEU A 141 -0.71 6.91 -28.44
N LYS A 142 -1.65 5.94 -28.32
CA LYS A 142 -1.49 4.61 -28.91
C LYS A 142 -1.42 4.68 -30.44
N GLU A 143 -2.31 5.46 -31.06
CA GLU A 143 -2.31 5.68 -32.51
C GLU A 143 -1.01 6.34 -33.01
N ALA A 144 -0.45 7.28 -32.24
CA ALA A 144 0.82 7.92 -32.54
C ALA A 144 2.05 7.05 -32.20
N MET A 145 1.88 5.93 -31.49
CA MET A 145 2.99 5.12 -30.99
C MET A 145 3.95 4.61 -32.08
N PRO A 146 3.50 4.20 -33.27
CA PRO A 146 4.42 3.81 -34.35
C PRO A 146 5.32 4.95 -34.85
N GLN A 147 4.97 6.21 -34.56
CA GLN A 147 5.79 7.39 -34.87
C GLN A 147 6.66 7.82 -33.69
N ILE A 148 6.29 7.44 -32.46
CA ILE A 148 6.99 7.74 -31.20
C ILE A 148 8.07 6.69 -30.89
N ALA A 149 7.81 5.43 -31.25
CA ALA A 149 8.74 4.35 -31.00
C ALA A 149 9.81 4.31 -32.10
N PRO A 150 11.11 4.34 -31.76
CA PRO A 150 12.19 4.22 -32.75
C PRO A 150 12.35 2.80 -33.32
N PHE A 151 11.51 1.86 -32.89
CA PHE A 151 11.50 0.46 -33.31
C PHE A 151 10.06 0.01 -33.60
N ALA A 152 9.93 -1.06 -34.38
CA ALA A 152 8.64 -1.68 -34.64
C ALA A 152 8.05 -2.25 -33.33
N VAL A 153 6.83 -1.85 -32.99
CA VAL A 153 6.13 -2.27 -31.78
C VAL A 153 4.69 -2.69 -32.09
N ASP A 154 4.26 -3.81 -31.53
CA ASP A 154 2.84 -4.15 -31.44
C ASP A 154 2.21 -3.28 -30.33
N VAL A 155 1.52 -2.22 -30.72
CA VAL A 155 0.96 -1.25 -29.78
C VAL A 155 -0.01 -1.90 -28.78
N GLU A 156 -0.76 -2.92 -29.17
CA GLU A 156 -1.77 -3.50 -28.28
C GLU A 156 -1.20 -4.54 -27.32
N GLN A 157 -0.18 -5.30 -27.73
CA GLN A 157 0.42 -6.34 -26.89
C GLN A 157 1.67 -5.88 -26.14
N ALA A 158 2.43 -4.95 -26.71
CA ALA A 158 3.75 -4.55 -26.21
C ALA A 158 3.76 -3.14 -25.60
N THR A 159 2.63 -2.42 -25.53
CA THR A 159 2.58 -1.07 -24.92
C THR A 159 1.45 -0.92 -23.91
N GLU A 160 1.75 -0.23 -22.81
CA GLU A 160 0.78 0.11 -21.78
C GLU A 160 1.01 1.53 -21.28
N ILE A 161 -0.03 2.36 -21.36
CA ILE A 161 0.00 3.76 -20.92
C ILE A 161 -0.82 3.89 -19.64
N ARG A 162 -0.21 4.39 -18.57
CA ARG A 162 -0.79 4.44 -17.21
C ARG A 162 -0.92 5.86 -16.67
N ARG A 163 -1.56 5.97 -15.50
CA ARG A 163 -1.92 7.20 -14.77
C ARG A 163 -3.03 8.02 -15.46
N LEU A 164 -3.66 8.93 -14.71
CA LEU A 164 -4.78 9.76 -15.19
C LEU A 164 -4.36 10.77 -16.26
N THR A 165 -3.10 11.20 -16.23
CA THR A 165 -2.52 12.19 -17.15
C THR A 165 -1.66 11.56 -18.24
N ASN A 166 -1.74 10.22 -18.40
CA ASN A 166 -0.96 9.43 -19.34
C ASN A 166 0.55 9.72 -19.24
N THR A 167 1.06 9.88 -18.01
CA THR A 167 2.45 10.24 -17.73
C THR A 167 3.38 9.04 -17.56
N TYR A 168 2.87 7.82 -17.75
CA TYR A 168 3.68 6.62 -17.59
C TYR A 168 3.52 5.74 -18.84
N LEU A 169 4.62 5.51 -19.55
CA LEU A 169 4.70 4.56 -20.66
C LEU A 169 5.46 3.32 -20.19
N LEU A 170 4.88 2.15 -20.41
CA LEU A 170 5.56 0.87 -20.40
C LEU A 170 5.57 0.33 -21.83
N ILE A 171 6.74 -0.03 -22.33
CA ILE A 171 6.89 -0.60 -23.67
C ILE A 171 7.86 -1.78 -23.63
N VAL A 172 7.55 -2.83 -24.39
CA VAL A 172 8.43 -3.98 -24.60
C VAL A 172 9.12 -3.78 -25.94
N ALA A 173 10.45 -3.75 -25.94
CA ALA A 173 11.24 -3.71 -27.15
C ALA A 173 11.50 -5.13 -27.66
N PRO A 174 11.57 -5.34 -28.99
CA PRO A 174 11.80 -6.67 -29.58
C PRO A 174 13.24 -7.19 -29.39
N GLY A 175 14.15 -6.38 -28.85
CA GLY A 175 15.54 -6.73 -28.61
C GLY A 175 16.24 -5.65 -27.80
N ASP A 176 17.57 -5.66 -27.82
CA ASP A 176 18.36 -4.61 -27.20
C ASP A 176 18.11 -3.26 -27.87
N ILE A 177 18.07 -2.21 -27.05
CA ILE A 177 17.79 -0.84 -27.47
C ILE A 177 19.01 0.02 -27.22
N SER A 178 19.33 0.90 -28.17
CA SER A 178 20.44 1.84 -27.99
C SER A 178 20.10 2.94 -27.00
N GLU A 179 21.12 3.55 -26.43
CA GLU A 179 20.98 4.71 -25.55
C GLU A 179 20.30 5.90 -26.25
N GLU A 180 20.62 6.12 -27.52
CA GLU A 180 20.03 7.18 -28.34
C GLU A 180 18.53 6.93 -28.56
N ASP A 181 18.15 5.68 -28.84
CA ASP A 181 16.75 5.28 -29.03
C ASP A 181 15.94 5.41 -27.74
N LEU A 182 16.53 5.11 -26.58
CA LEU A 182 15.89 5.30 -25.28
C LEU A 182 15.55 6.78 -25.02
N ILE A 183 16.51 7.67 -25.27
CA ILE A 183 16.31 9.13 -25.12
C ILE A 183 15.29 9.63 -26.13
N LEU A 184 15.37 9.17 -27.39
CA LEU A 184 14.47 9.56 -28.46
C LEU A 184 13.02 9.15 -28.14
N LEU A 185 12.81 7.91 -27.71
CA LEU A 185 11.52 7.41 -27.27
C LEU A 185 10.95 8.27 -26.13
N PHE A 186 11.76 8.54 -25.10
CA PHE A 186 11.32 9.36 -23.97
C PHE A 186 10.86 10.74 -24.41
N ARG A 187 11.70 11.39 -25.23
CA ARG A 187 11.44 12.74 -25.74
C ARG A 187 10.18 12.78 -26.60
N GLN A 188 10.08 11.89 -27.60
CA GLN A 188 8.93 11.85 -28.50
C GLN A 188 7.63 11.55 -27.76
N TYR A 189 7.67 10.66 -26.76
CA TYR A 189 6.50 10.39 -25.93
C TYR A 189 6.08 11.61 -25.09
N ALA A 190 7.03 12.27 -24.44
CA ALA A 190 6.77 13.46 -23.62
C ALA A 190 6.20 14.62 -24.45
N GLU A 191 6.82 14.91 -25.60
CA GLU A 191 6.39 15.95 -26.53
C GLU A 191 5.01 15.62 -27.12
N LYS A 192 4.78 14.40 -27.61
CA LYS A 192 3.49 14.02 -28.19
C LYS A 192 2.35 14.04 -27.17
N ARG A 193 2.63 13.62 -25.92
CA ARG A 193 1.68 13.77 -24.80
C ARG A 193 1.37 15.24 -24.54
N ALA A 194 2.38 16.11 -24.53
CA ALA A 194 2.19 17.54 -24.30
C ALA A 194 1.35 18.19 -25.40
N GLU A 195 1.62 17.85 -26.67
CA GLU A 195 0.84 18.30 -27.84
C GLU A 195 -0.64 17.90 -27.71
N ILE A 196 -0.93 16.62 -27.45
CA ILE A 196 -2.31 16.11 -27.28
C ILE A 196 -3.04 16.79 -26.12
N ARG A 197 -2.29 17.24 -25.10
CA ARG A 197 -2.84 17.94 -23.93
C ARG A 197 -2.91 19.45 -24.08
N GLY A 198 -2.43 20.01 -25.19
CA GLY A 198 -2.33 21.46 -25.39
C GLY A 198 -1.41 22.14 -24.37
N LEU A 199 -0.34 21.48 -23.95
CA LEU A 199 0.67 22.08 -23.08
C LEU A 199 1.67 22.89 -23.93
N ASP A 200 2.24 23.93 -23.32
CA ASP A 200 3.37 24.65 -23.92
C ASP A 200 4.59 23.74 -23.96
N LEU A 201 5.09 23.45 -25.17
CA LEU A 201 6.27 22.60 -25.37
C LEU A 201 7.54 23.23 -24.81
N ASN A 202 7.56 24.54 -24.55
CA ASN A 202 8.68 25.23 -23.93
C ASN A 202 8.69 25.09 -22.39
N ASP A 203 7.60 24.61 -21.78
CA ASP A 203 7.50 24.39 -20.34
C ASP A 203 8.03 22.99 -19.99
N PHE A 204 9.35 22.91 -19.74
CA PHE A 204 10.02 21.65 -19.41
C PHE A 204 9.35 20.89 -18.25
N ASP A 205 8.98 21.61 -17.21
CA ASP A 205 8.45 21.06 -15.96
C ASP A 205 7.08 20.40 -16.17
N ARG A 206 6.31 20.82 -17.19
CA ARG A 206 5.03 20.21 -17.54
C ARG A 206 5.14 19.11 -18.60
N VAL A 207 6.11 19.24 -19.49
CA VAL A 207 6.30 18.33 -20.62
C VAL A 207 7.04 17.07 -20.17
N TYR A 208 8.23 17.22 -19.56
CA TYR A 208 9.18 16.12 -19.35
C TYR A 208 9.22 15.63 -17.90
N ARG A 209 9.33 16.54 -16.92
CA ARG A 209 9.48 16.17 -15.50
C ARG A 209 8.44 15.15 -14.98
N PRO A 210 7.13 15.23 -15.32
CA PRO A 210 6.17 14.28 -14.77
C PRO A 210 6.15 12.93 -15.51
N VAL A 211 6.88 12.80 -16.62
CA VAL A 211 6.85 11.62 -17.49
C VAL A 211 7.81 10.56 -16.98
N THR A 212 7.35 9.32 -17.00
CA THR A 212 8.13 8.13 -16.72
C THR A 212 8.01 7.19 -17.92
N VAL A 213 9.13 6.72 -18.45
CA VAL A 213 9.17 5.72 -19.52
C VAL A 213 9.95 4.51 -19.02
N LYS A 214 9.32 3.34 -19.10
CA LYS A 214 9.93 2.05 -18.81
C LYS A 214 9.97 1.22 -20.08
N VAL A 215 11.18 0.81 -20.48
CA VAL A 215 11.41 -0.09 -21.61
C VAL A 215 11.85 -1.44 -21.07
N VAL A 216 11.19 -2.52 -21.48
CA VAL A 216 11.54 -3.89 -21.11
C VAL A 216 12.15 -4.57 -22.33
N THR A 217 13.31 -5.20 -22.16
CA THR A 217 14.00 -6.01 -23.17
C THR A 217 14.20 -7.43 -22.63
N GLU A 218 14.73 -8.34 -23.45
CA GLU A 218 15.08 -9.69 -23.01
C GLU A 218 16.20 -9.69 -21.94
N ASN A 219 17.08 -8.68 -21.99
CA ASN A 219 18.27 -8.58 -21.15
C ASN A 219 18.06 -7.73 -19.88
N GLY A 220 16.87 -7.16 -19.68
CA GLY A 220 16.55 -6.36 -18.50
C GLY A 220 15.52 -5.28 -18.77
N SER A 221 15.44 -4.26 -17.91
CA SER A 221 14.59 -3.11 -18.19
C SER A 221 15.26 -1.78 -17.86
N TYR A 222 14.96 -0.78 -18.67
CA TYR A 222 15.43 0.60 -18.55
C TYR A 222 14.29 1.47 -18.05
N LEU A 223 14.57 2.34 -17.09
CA LEU A 223 13.58 3.26 -16.52
C LEU A 223 14.14 4.68 -16.48
N MET A 224 13.46 5.60 -17.14
CA MET A 224 13.68 7.04 -16.98
C MET A 224 12.48 7.65 -16.28
N SER A 225 12.74 8.41 -15.21
CA SER A 225 11.72 9.11 -14.43
C SER A 225 12.30 10.41 -13.89
N GLU A 226 11.49 11.47 -13.87
CA GLU A 226 11.83 12.75 -13.24
C GLU A 226 13.15 13.37 -13.75
N PRO A 227 13.30 13.61 -15.06
CA PRO A 227 14.50 14.27 -15.57
C PRO A 227 14.64 15.70 -15.02
N GLU A 228 15.86 16.09 -14.69
CA GLU A 228 16.15 17.40 -14.10
C GLU A 228 16.07 18.54 -15.13
N ALA A 229 16.60 18.33 -16.34
CA ALA A 229 16.61 19.30 -17.45
C ALA A 229 16.72 18.62 -18.83
N MET A 230 16.41 19.36 -19.92
CA MET A 230 16.61 18.86 -21.30
C MET A 230 18.08 18.58 -21.61
N ALA A 231 18.98 19.46 -21.16
CA ALA A 231 20.41 19.35 -21.43
C ALA A 231 21.07 18.15 -20.72
N THR A 232 20.37 17.53 -19.78
CA THR A 232 20.82 16.38 -19.00
C THR A 232 20.08 15.09 -19.37
N LEU A 233 19.26 15.10 -20.42
CA LEU A 233 18.66 13.87 -20.94
C LEU A 233 19.76 13.03 -21.58
N SER A 234 20.40 12.22 -20.75
CA SER A 234 21.42 11.25 -21.12
C SER A 234 21.01 9.86 -20.63
N SER A 235 21.67 8.85 -21.19
CA SER A 235 21.42 7.44 -20.91
C SER A 235 21.71 7.05 -19.46
N ASP A 236 22.59 7.77 -18.77
CA ASP A 236 22.92 7.62 -17.35
C ASP A 236 21.72 7.86 -16.42
N GLN A 237 20.71 8.61 -16.87
CA GLN A 237 19.44 8.79 -16.15
C GLN A 237 18.51 7.59 -16.29
N PHE A 238 18.79 6.64 -17.19
CA PHE A 238 18.08 5.38 -17.24
C PHE A 238 18.66 4.42 -16.18
N ILE A 239 17.83 4.09 -15.20
CA ILE A 239 18.15 3.04 -14.25
C ILE A 239 17.97 1.70 -14.95
N GLN A 240 19.08 1.04 -15.29
CA GLN A 240 19.06 -0.33 -15.77
C GLN A 240 18.78 -1.26 -14.58
N THR A 241 17.66 -1.96 -14.66
CA THR A 241 17.29 -3.00 -13.71
C THR A 241 17.55 -4.35 -14.37
N ARG A 242 18.50 -5.11 -13.82
CA ARG A 242 18.75 -6.49 -14.25
C ARG A 242 17.58 -7.38 -13.83
N PRO A 243 17.28 -8.43 -14.60
CA PRO A 243 16.22 -9.40 -14.27
C PRO A 243 16.48 -10.11 -12.93
#